data_AF-A0A9R0XK49-F1
#
_entry.id   AF-A0A9R0XK49-F1
#
_cell.length_a   1.000
_cell.length_b   1.000
_cell.length_c   1.000
_cell.angle_alpha   90.00
_cell.angle_beta   90.00
_cell.angle_gamma   90.00
#
_symmetry.space_group_name_H-M   'P 1'
#
loop_
_entity.id
_entity.type
_entity.pdbx_description
1 polymer ?
#
loop_
_entity_poly.entity_id
_entity_poly.type
_entity_poly.pdbx_seq_one_letter_code
_entity_poly.pdbx_strand_id
1 'polypeptide(L)'
;MSLVTFLFGFTSIEVPPSKTISNIGGLHHMLGLPDHILVAAAGESTECLPSSDATNKFGASFETPAGRKLVKPSDYMELISCLQPNLWASLADEVPAWVNEKRNKTSVERTLRWLDACIALDAASGRNSLGVVVGGSSIEQRKLCATEVSKRNVSGFWIGGFGLGESVEERCSLLNAVTDCLPLEKPRIVSRLGLPGACDTSFFFLEDGL
;
A
#
# COMPACT_ATOMS: atom_id res chain seq x y z
N MET A 1 19.85 10.04 -19.02
CA MET A 1 18.48 10.44 -18.61
C MET A 1 17.60 9.22 -18.77
N SER A 2 17.58 8.33 -17.77
CA SER A 2 16.62 7.23 -17.76
C SER A 2 15.27 7.83 -17.36
N LEU A 3 14.32 7.80 -18.29
CA LEU A 3 12.95 8.20 -18.05
C LEU A 3 12.37 7.17 -17.06
N VAL A 4 12.33 7.51 -15.76
CA VAL A 4 11.67 6.66 -14.76
C VAL A 4 10.17 6.78 -14.99
N THR A 5 9.65 6.00 -15.93
CA THR A 5 8.22 5.94 -16.18
C THR A 5 7.63 5.09 -15.06
N PHE A 6 7.03 5.75 -14.06
CA PHE A 6 6.24 5.07 -13.04
C PHE A 6 4.93 4.61 -13.66
N LEU A 7 4.90 3.36 -14.12
CA LEU A 7 3.63 2.72 -14.39
C LEU A 7 3.06 2.29 -13.04
N PHE A 8 2.09 3.06 -12.51
CA PHE A 8 1.24 2.59 -11.41
C PHE A 8 0.34 1.48 -11.96
N GLY A 9 0.91 0.28 -12.06
CA GLY A 9 0.15 -0.93 -12.27
C GLY A 9 -0.61 -1.22 -11.00
N PHE A 10 -1.88 -0.79 -10.94
CA PHE A 10 -2.83 -1.40 -10.02
C PHE A 10 -2.99 -2.85 -10.47
N THR A 11 -2.11 -3.73 -9.98
CA THR A 11 -2.32 -5.16 -10.14
C THR A 11 -3.52 -5.49 -9.26
N SER A 12 -4.69 -5.50 -9.87
CA SER A 12 -5.84 -6.21 -9.34
C SER A 12 -5.36 -7.60 -8.92
N ILE A 13 -5.90 -8.15 -7.84
CA ILE A 13 -5.58 -9.51 -7.35
C ILE A 13 -5.76 -10.60 -8.42
N GLU A 14 -6.42 -10.26 -9.53
CA GLU A 14 -6.47 -11.00 -10.78
C GLU A 14 -5.23 -10.75 -11.65
N VAL A 15 -4.07 -11.22 -11.19
CA VAL A 15 -2.91 -11.40 -12.08
C VAL A 15 -2.96 -12.78 -12.75
N PRO A 16 -2.28 -12.98 -13.89
CA PRO A 16 -2.11 -14.30 -14.48
C PRO A 16 -1.63 -15.32 -13.43
N PRO A 17 -1.91 -16.63 -13.60
CA PRO A 17 -1.51 -17.66 -12.65
C PRO A 17 -0.04 -17.50 -12.28
N SER A 18 0.26 -17.55 -10.98
CA SER A 18 1.61 -17.33 -10.43
C SER A 18 2.68 -18.14 -11.17
N LYS A 19 2.37 -19.39 -11.51
CA LYS A 19 3.23 -20.30 -12.29
C LYS A 19 3.60 -19.74 -13.67
N THR A 20 2.68 -19.07 -14.35
CA THR A 20 2.93 -18.44 -15.65
C THR A 20 3.89 -17.27 -15.52
N ILE A 21 3.67 -16.41 -14.53
CA ILE A 21 4.51 -15.22 -14.29
C ILE A 21 5.93 -15.64 -13.90
N SER A 22 6.06 -16.64 -13.01
CA SER A 22 7.35 -17.19 -12.61
C SER A 22 8.09 -17.82 -13.80
N ASN A 23 7.38 -18.50 -14.71
CA ASN A 23 7.99 -19.07 -15.92
C ASN A 23 8.48 -17.99 -16.92
N ILE A 24 7.82 -16.84 -16.96
CA ILE A 24 8.22 -15.70 -17.80
C ILE A 24 9.40 -14.93 -17.17
N GLY A 25 9.64 -15.09 -15.86
CA GLY A 25 10.71 -14.41 -15.13
C GLY A 25 10.27 -13.10 -14.47
N GLY A 26 9.01 -13.00 -14.03
CA GLY A 26 8.50 -11.85 -13.29
C GLY A 26 7.90 -10.74 -14.14
N LEU A 27 7.44 -9.66 -13.49
CA LEU A 27 6.69 -8.57 -14.12
C LEU A 27 7.48 -7.82 -15.20
N HIS A 28 8.76 -7.57 -14.99
CA HIS A 28 9.59 -6.84 -15.97
C HIS A 28 9.60 -7.53 -17.33
N HIS A 29 9.78 -8.86 -17.35
CA HIS A 29 9.76 -9.65 -18.57
C HIS A 29 8.37 -9.74 -19.18
N MET A 30 7.34 -9.93 -18.35
CA MET A 30 5.96 -10.02 -18.82
C MET A 30 5.46 -8.73 -19.47
N LEU A 31 5.85 -7.57 -18.93
CA LEU A 31 5.44 -6.26 -19.42
C LEU A 31 6.39 -5.69 -20.49
N GLY A 32 7.58 -6.29 -20.68
CA GLY A 32 8.61 -5.74 -21.56
C GLY A 32 9.19 -4.41 -21.05
N LEU A 33 9.27 -4.25 -19.72
CA LEU A 33 9.72 -3.02 -19.05
C LEU A 33 10.98 -3.27 -18.19
N PRO A 34 12.13 -3.63 -18.79
CA PRO A 34 13.32 -4.03 -18.04
C PRO A 34 13.94 -2.89 -17.22
N ASP A 35 13.86 -1.65 -17.70
CA ASP A 35 14.54 -0.50 -17.09
C ASP A 35 13.65 0.37 -16.17
N HIS A 36 12.48 -0.15 -15.80
CA HIS A 36 11.48 0.60 -15.04
C HIS A 36 11.51 0.23 -13.56
N ILE A 37 10.97 1.08 -12.69
CA ILE A 37 10.72 0.73 -11.29
C ILE A 37 9.25 0.31 -11.18
N LEU A 38 9.03 -0.94 -10.79
CA LEU A 38 7.72 -1.51 -10.53
C LEU A 38 7.47 -1.56 -9.02
N VAL A 39 6.39 -0.90 -8.60
CA VAL A 39 5.91 -0.93 -7.23
C VAL A 39 4.61 -1.71 -7.21
N ALA A 40 4.57 -2.83 -6.49
CA ALA A 40 3.37 -3.61 -6.29
C ALA A 40 2.61 -3.14 -5.04
N ALA A 41 1.30 -2.98 -5.13
CA ALA A 41 0.46 -2.72 -3.97
C ALA A 41 -0.85 -3.47 -4.13
N ALA A 42 -1.42 -3.96 -3.02
CA ALA A 42 -2.76 -4.51 -3.03
C ALA A 42 -3.76 -3.37 -3.26
N GLY A 43 -4.27 -3.26 -4.49
CA GLY A 43 -5.29 -2.28 -4.84
C GLY A 43 -6.70 -2.84 -4.63
N GLU A 44 -7.59 -2.04 -4.05
CA GLU A 44 -9.03 -2.25 -4.16
C GLU A 44 -9.54 -1.60 -5.45
N SER A 45 -10.36 -2.28 -6.24
CA SER A 45 -11.04 -1.68 -7.39
C SER A 45 -11.92 -0.51 -6.93
N THR A 46 -11.89 0.60 -7.66
CA THR A 46 -12.58 1.86 -7.34
C THR A 46 -14.11 1.73 -7.22
N GLU A 47 -14.68 0.59 -7.60
CA GLU A 47 -16.14 0.34 -7.63
C GLU A 47 -16.65 -0.53 -6.48
N CYS A 48 -15.81 -0.92 -5.52
CA CYS A 48 -16.17 -1.98 -4.57
C CYS A 48 -16.09 -1.61 -3.09
N LEU A 49 -16.79 -0.54 -2.68
CA LEU A 49 -17.13 -0.34 -1.27
C LEU A 49 -18.61 -0.57 -1.00
N PRO A 50 -19.01 -1.83 -0.76
CA PRO A 50 -20.09 -2.08 0.18
C PRO A 50 -19.76 -3.26 1.09
N SER A 51 -18.68 -3.18 1.88
CA SER A 51 -18.59 -3.65 3.28
C SER A 51 -17.14 -3.84 3.72
N SER A 52 -16.56 -2.79 4.30
CA SER A 52 -15.32 -2.88 5.10
C SER A 52 -15.41 -3.89 6.27
N ASP A 53 -16.58 -4.49 6.50
CA ASP A 53 -16.86 -5.50 7.52
C ASP A 53 -16.37 -6.91 7.17
N ALA A 54 -16.02 -7.15 5.90
CA ALA A 54 -15.57 -8.46 5.44
C ALA A 54 -14.14 -8.79 5.86
N THR A 55 -13.32 -7.75 6.03
CA THR A 55 -11.95 -7.89 6.50
C THR A 55 -11.93 -8.38 7.94
N ASN A 56 -11.17 -9.43 8.18
CA ASN A 56 -11.09 -10.09 9.48
C ASN A 56 -9.65 -10.19 9.97
N LYS A 57 -9.43 -10.85 11.10
CA LYS A 57 -8.07 -10.99 11.65
C LYS A 57 -7.11 -11.70 10.67
N PHE A 58 -7.58 -12.67 9.90
CA PHE A 58 -6.74 -13.56 9.12
C PHE A 58 -6.24 -12.96 7.80
N GLY A 59 -6.95 -12.01 7.22
CA GLY A 59 -6.59 -11.44 5.93
C GLY A 59 -7.48 -10.26 5.52
N ALA A 60 -7.00 -9.55 4.51
CA ALA A 60 -7.74 -8.47 3.86
C ALA A 60 -8.75 -9.06 2.87
N SER A 61 -9.93 -8.46 2.81
CA SER A 61 -10.98 -8.88 1.90
C SER A 61 -10.98 -7.95 0.70
N PHE A 62 -10.91 -8.52 -0.50
CA PHE A 62 -10.96 -7.78 -1.75
C PHE A 62 -12.15 -8.25 -2.57
N GLU A 63 -12.87 -7.33 -3.17
CA GLU A 63 -13.88 -7.66 -4.18
C GLU A 63 -13.18 -7.79 -5.54
N THR A 64 -13.49 -8.87 -6.24
CA THR A 64 -13.00 -9.15 -7.59
C THR A 64 -14.21 -9.36 -8.51
N PRO A 65 -14.07 -9.24 -9.84
CA PRO A 65 -15.08 -9.70 -10.80
C PRO A 65 -15.59 -11.13 -10.52
N ALA A 66 -14.75 -12.02 -9.97
CA ALA A 66 -15.13 -13.37 -9.55
C ALA A 66 -15.80 -13.46 -8.16
N GLY A 67 -16.03 -12.33 -7.51
CA GLY A 67 -16.59 -12.21 -6.16
C GLY A 67 -15.55 -11.88 -5.09
N ARG A 68 -15.96 -11.97 -3.83
CA ARG A 68 -15.11 -11.64 -2.69
C ARG A 68 -14.01 -12.66 -2.46
N LYS A 69 -12.77 -12.20 -2.31
CA LYS A 69 -11.61 -13.01 -1.98
C LYS A 69 -10.92 -12.53 -0.72
N LEU A 70 -10.73 -13.44 0.24
CA LEU A 70 -9.91 -13.19 1.41
C LEU A 70 -8.45 -13.52 1.08
N VAL A 71 -7.55 -12.56 1.26
CA VAL A 71 -6.11 -12.70 1.00
C VAL A 71 -5.36 -12.60 2.32
N LYS A 72 -4.62 -13.65 2.66
CA LYS A 72 -3.75 -13.68 3.85
C LYS A 72 -2.37 -13.12 3.51
N PRO A 73 -1.58 -12.70 4.52
CA PRO A 73 -0.18 -12.32 4.30
C PRO A 73 0.64 -13.38 3.56
N SER A 74 0.41 -14.67 3.82
CA SER A 74 1.08 -15.78 3.10
C SER A 74 0.79 -15.75 1.60
N ASP A 75 -0.48 -15.62 1.25
CA ASP A 75 -0.96 -15.65 -0.13
C ASP A 75 -0.46 -14.41 -0.88
N TYR A 76 -0.45 -13.27 -0.18
CA TYR A 76 0.09 -12.01 -0.69
C TYR A 76 1.60 -12.11 -0.96
N MET A 77 2.38 -12.64 -0.03
CA MET A 77 3.84 -12.74 -0.20
C MET A 77 4.25 -13.78 -1.24
N GLU A 78 3.47 -14.86 -1.41
CA GLU A 78 3.65 -15.79 -2.54
C GLU A 78 3.47 -15.04 -3.88
N LEU A 79 2.45 -14.19 -3.97
CA LEU A 79 2.21 -13.37 -5.15
C LEU A 79 3.36 -12.39 -5.42
N ILE A 80 3.80 -11.65 -4.40
CA ILE A 80 4.93 -10.71 -4.53
C ILE A 80 6.20 -11.44 -4.99
N SER A 81 6.48 -12.62 -4.45
CA SER A 81 7.62 -13.44 -4.86
C SER A 81 7.56 -13.86 -6.33
N CYS A 82 6.36 -14.15 -6.84
CA CYS A 82 6.16 -14.49 -8.26
C CYS A 82 6.26 -13.26 -9.18
N LEU A 83 5.74 -12.12 -8.72
CA LEU A 83 5.74 -10.86 -9.47
C LEU A 83 7.14 -10.24 -9.56
N GLN A 84 7.98 -10.42 -8.53
CA GLN A 84 9.32 -9.84 -8.40
C GLN A 84 9.37 -8.32 -8.69
N PRO A 85 8.56 -7.50 -8.00
CA PRO A 85 8.62 -6.05 -8.16
C PRO A 85 9.90 -5.49 -7.50
N ASN A 86 10.29 -4.27 -7.87
CA ASN A 86 11.38 -3.56 -7.21
C ASN A 86 11.01 -3.20 -5.76
N LEU A 87 9.76 -2.76 -5.55
CA LEU A 87 9.21 -2.45 -4.23
C LEU A 87 7.79 -3.02 -4.09
N TRP A 88 7.35 -3.28 -2.87
CA TRP A 88 5.98 -3.69 -2.61
C TRP A 88 5.41 -3.05 -1.34
N ALA A 89 4.17 -2.58 -1.40
CA ALA A 89 3.44 -2.09 -0.24
C ALA A 89 2.90 -3.26 0.59
N SER A 90 3.00 -3.19 1.92
CA SER A 90 2.47 -4.23 2.80
C SER A 90 0.95 -4.35 2.72
N LEU A 91 0.41 -5.54 2.96
CA LEU A 91 -1.05 -5.72 3.06
C LEU A 91 -1.64 -4.85 4.18
N ALA A 92 -2.76 -4.17 3.91
CA ALA A 92 -3.39 -3.24 4.85
C ALA A 92 -4.92 -3.40 4.88
N ASP A 93 -5.52 -2.99 5.99
CA ASP A 93 -6.98 -2.92 6.17
C ASP A 93 -7.43 -1.47 5.97
N GLU A 94 -7.61 -1.03 4.73
CA GLU A 94 -8.07 0.34 4.44
C GLU A 94 -9.55 0.52 4.79
N VAL A 95 -9.91 1.69 5.28
CA VAL A 95 -11.26 2.01 5.75
C VAL A 95 -11.68 3.40 5.27
N PRO A 96 -12.98 3.63 4.98
CA PRO A 96 -13.46 4.92 4.50
C PRO A 96 -13.43 6.00 5.60
N ALA A 97 -13.50 7.26 5.19
CA ALA A 97 -13.39 8.41 6.09
C ALA A 97 -14.47 8.46 7.19
N TRP A 98 -15.66 7.90 6.93
CA TRP A 98 -16.81 7.91 7.86
C TRP A 98 -16.89 6.68 8.78
N VAL A 99 -15.84 5.86 8.85
CA VAL A 99 -15.81 4.68 9.71
C VAL A 99 -15.81 5.08 11.20
N ASN A 100 -16.44 4.28 12.06
CA ASN A 100 -16.38 4.53 13.50
C ASN A 100 -14.97 4.29 14.08
N GLU A 101 -14.67 4.95 15.20
CA GLU A 101 -13.36 4.92 15.85
C GLU A 101 -12.89 3.50 16.19
N LYS A 102 -13.77 2.65 16.71
CA LYS A 102 -13.44 1.27 17.08
C LYS A 102 -12.97 0.45 15.87
N ARG A 103 -13.65 0.59 14.73
CA ARG A 103 -13.31 -0.11 13.48
C ARG A 103 -12.04 0.47 12.85
N ASN A 104 -11.81 1.78 12.97
CA ASN A 104 -10.57 2.44 12.53
C ASN A 104 -9.35 1.92 13.30
N LYS A 105 -9.43 1.89 14.64
CA LYS A 105 -8.39 1.33 15.50
C LYS A 105 -8.08 -0.13 15.15
N THR A 106 -9.13 -0.92 14.92
CA THR A 106 -8.99 -2.32 14.48
C THR A 106 -8.27 -2.44 13.13
N SER A 107 -8.51 -1.49 12.21
CA SER A 107 -7.82 -1.44 10.91
C SER A 107 -6.32 -1.15 11.06
N VAL A 108 -5.95 -0.18 11.91
CA VAL A 108 -4.55 0.11 12.22
C VAL A 108 -3.86 -1.10 12.85
N GLU A 109 -4.47 -1.73 13.85
CA GLU A 109 -3.92 -2.91 14.53
C GLU A 109 -3.69 -4.09 13.55
N ARG A 110 -4.64 -4.36 12.65
CA ARG A 110 -4.50 -5.41 11.63
C ARG A 110 -3.41 -5.09 10.63
N THR A 111 -3.34 -3.84 10.17
CA THR A 111 -2.33 -3.38 9.21
C THR A 111 -0.92 -3.57 9.77
N LEU A 112 -0.68 -3.17 11.02
CA LEU A 112 0.61 -3.38 11.70
C LEU A 112 0.94 -4.87 11.83
N ARG A 113 -0.04 -5.69 12.22
CA ARG A 113 0.15 -7.14 12.36
C ARG A 113 0.48 -7.82 11.03
N TRP A 114 -0.15 -7.38 9.95
CA TRP A 114 0.11 -7.94 8.63
C TRP A 114 1.43 -7.45 8.05
N LEU A 115 1.85 -6.23 8.33
CA LEU A 115 3.20 -5.76 8.02
C LEU A 115 4.25 -6.68 8.67
N ASP A 116 4.13 -6.93 9.97
CA ASP A 116 5.06 -7.79 10.70
C ASP A 116 5.07 -9.22 10.11
N ALA A 117 3.90 -9.76 9.74
CA ALA A 117 3.79 -11.06 9.08
C ALA A 117 4.42 -11.09 7.67
N CYS A 118 4.22 -10.04 6.87
CA CYS A 118 4.79 -9.94 5.53
C CYS A 118 6.32 -9.84 5.59
N ILE A 119 6.88 -9.03 6.49
CA ILE A 119 8.33 -8.91 6.70
C ILE A 119 8.93 -10.26 7.12
N ALA A 120 8.25 -11.02 7.98
CA ALA A 120 8.73 -12.32 8.42
C ALA A 120 8.75 -13.39 7.30
N LEU A 121 7.88 -13.23 6.30
CA LEU A 121 7.79 -14.13 5.14
C LEU A 121 8.68 -13.67 3.97
N ASP A 122 9.13 -12.41 3.98
CA ASP A 122 9.97 -11.84 2.94
C ASP A 122 11.43 -12.33 3.06
N ALA A 123 11.94 -12.94 1.99
CA ALA A 123 13.34 -13.36 1.90
C ALA A 123 14.32 -12.17 1.97
N ALA A 124 13.88 -10.97 1.58
CA ALA A 124 14.67 -9.74 1.72
C ALA A 124 14.52 -9.10 3.12
N SER A 125 13.69 -9.66 4.00
CA SER A 125 13.41 -9.20 5.37
C SER A 125 13.01 -7.73 5.44
N GLY A 126 12.16 -7.29 4.50
CA GLY A 126 11.58 -5.96 4.44
C GLY A 126 12.38 -4.93 3.63
N ARG A 127 13.57 -5.28 3.12
CA ARG A 127 14.47 -4.36 2.39
C ARG A 127 13.95 -3.86 1.03
N ASN A 128 12.84 -4.39 0.55
CA ASN A 128 12.10 -3.89 -0.61
C ASN A 128 10.63 -3.59 -0.29
N SER A 129 10.28 -3.47 0.99
CA SER A 129 8.91 -3.24 1.43
C SER A 129 8.63 -1.77 1.73
N LEU A 130 7.41 -1.34 1.42
CA LEU A 130 6.84 -0.07 1.82
C LEU A 130 5.80 -0.35 2.91
N GLY A 131 6.03 0.15 4.11
CA GLY A 131 5.07 0.00 5.20
C GLY A 131 3.84 0.87 4.96
N VAL A 132 2.65 0.27 4.97
CA VAL A 132 1.41 1.02 4.71
C VAL A 132 0.93 1.76 5.96
N VAL A 133 0.62 3.05 5.81
CA VAL A 133 0.03 3.90 6.85
C VAL A 133 -1.45 4.11 6.56
N VAL A 134 -2.31 3.63 7.48
CA VAL A 134 -3.77 3.82 7.48
C VAL A 134 -4.22 4.64 8.71
N GLY A 135 -5.53 4.82 8.88
CA GLY A 135 -6.09 5.57 10.02
C GLY A 135 -7.34 6.39 9.70
N GLY A 136 -7.95 6.19 8.52
CA GLY A 136 -9.14 6.93 8.09
C GLY A 136 -8.96 8.45 8.20
N SER A 137 -9.98 9.12 8.72
CA SER A 137 -10.03 10.56 8.99
C SER A 137 -9.52 10.96 10.38
N SER A 138 -8.95 10.02 11.16
CA SER A 138 -8.44 10.32 12.51
C SER A 138 -6.95 10.66 12.48
N ILE A 139 -6.62 11.91 12.82
CA ILE A 139 -5.23 12.38 12.96
C ILE A 139 -4.47 11.52 13.98
N GLU A 140 -5.09 11.15 15.10
CA GLU A 140 -4.46 10.33 16.14
C GLU A 140 -4.09 8.93 15.61
N GLN A 141 -5.04 8.26 14.93
CA GLN A 141 -4.79 6.93 14.37
C GLN A 141 -3.76 6.96 13.25
N ARG A 142 -3.77 8.01 12.41
CA ARG A 142 -2.76 8.26 11.37
C ARG A 142 -1.36 8.41 11.95
N LYS A 143 -1.20 9.22 13.01
CA LYS A 143 0.07 9.41 13.72
C LYS A 143 0.55 8.13 14.40
N LEU A 144 -0.35 7.41 15.05
CA LEU A 144 -0.07 6.13 15.69
C LEU A 144 0.45 5.12 14.66
N CYS A 145 -0.27 4.95 13.56
CA CYS A 145 0.13 4.02 12.50
C CYS A 145 1.49 4.41 11.90
N ALA A 146 1.70 5.68 11.55
CA ALA A 146 2.97 6.18 11.03
C ALA A 146 4.15 5.92 11.99
N THR A 147 3.97 6.21 13.27
CA THR A 147 4.98 6.01 14.32
C THR A 147 5.29 4.53 14.55
N GLU A 148 4.29 3.66 14.48
CA GLU A 148 4.51 2.23 14.65
C GLU A 148 5.17 1.59 13.43
N VAL A 149 4.72 1.95 12.22
CA VAL A 149 5.31 1.47 10.96
C VAL A 149 6.78 1.90 10.85
N SER A 150 7.13 3.12 11.28
CA SER A 150 8.52 3.63 11.20
C SER A 150 9.52 2.88 12.09
N LYS A 151 9.04 2.13 13.09
CA LYS A 151 9.88 1.25 13.92
C LYS A 151 10.30 -0.05 13.21
N ARG A 152 9.69 -0.39 12.08
CA ARG A 152 9.98 -1.62 11.31
C ARG A 152 11.07 -1.37 10.27
N ASN A 153 11.74 -2.46 9.88
CA ASN A 153 12.73 -2.44 8.80
C ASN A 153 12.06 -2.40 7.43
N VAL A 154 11.50 -1.24 7.07
CA VAL A 154 10.90 -0.96 5.76
C VAL A 154 11.75 0.05 4.99
N SER A 155 11.73 -0.04 3.67
CA SER A 155 12.49 0.85 2.76
C SER A 155 11.80 2.17 2.51
N GLY A 156 10.51 2.27 2.81
CA GLY A 156 9.73 3.48 2.69
C GLY A 156 8.32 3.31 3.22
N PHE A 157 7.48 4.29 2.92
CA PHE A 157 6.11 4.34 3.44
C PHE A 157 5.11 4.54 2.31
N TRP A 158 4.04 3.76 2.35
CA TRP A 158 2.90 3.89 1.47
C TRP A 158 1.72 4.46 2.27
N ILE A 159 1.32 5.68 1.96
CA ILE A 159 0.30 6.42 2.69
C ILE A 159 -1.04 6.19 1.99
N GLY A 160 -1.84 5.26 2.53
CA GLY A 160 -3.08 4.74 1.93
C GLY A 160 -4.36 5.35 2.50
N GLY A 161 -5.52 4.89 2.05
CA GLY A 161 -6.83 5.29 2.59
C GLY A 161 -7.24 6.74 2.30
N PHE A 162 -6.82 7.30 1.16
CA PHE A 162 -7.27 8.60 0.65
C PHE A 162 -8.15 8.42 -0.59
N GLY A 163 -8.99 9.41 -0.87
CA GLY A 163 -10.02 9.35 -1.91
C GLY A 163 -11.24 8.55 -1.48
N LEU A 164 -11.44 8.33 -0.18
CA LEU A 164 -12.49 7.49 0.41
C LEU A 164 -13.50 8.29 1.23
N GLY A 165 -13.76 9.53 0.81
CA GLY A 165 -14.80 10.41 1.36
C GLY A 165 -14.31 11.62 2.12
N GLU A 166 -13.00 11.82 2.26
CA GLU A 166 -12.43 13.00 2.93
C GLU A 166 -12.48 14.25 2.04
N SER A 167 -12.60 15.43 2.65
CA SER A 167 -12.45 16.72 1.96
C SER A 167 -10.98 16.99 1.59
N VAL A 168 -10.74 17.96 0.70
CA VAL A 168 -9.37 18.37 0.33
C VAL A 168 -8.62 18.95 1.54
N GLU A 169 -9.31 19.73 2.37
CA GLU A 169 -8.74 20.34 3.58
C GLU A 169 -8.41 19.29 4.66
N GLU A 170 -9.30 18.31 4.85
CA GLU A 170 -9.06 17.17 5.73
C GLU A 170 -7.85 16.37 5.26
N ARG A 171 -7.76 16.11 3.95
CA ARG A 171 -6.65 15.39 3.33
C ARG A 171 -5.31 16.04 3.65
N CYS A 172 -5.15 17.35 3.43
CA CYS A 172 -3.87 18.00 3.72
C CYS A 172 -3.50 17.93 5.21
N SER A 173 -4.48 18.10 6.09
CA SER A 173 -4.26 18.00 7.54
C SER A 173 -3.82 16.59 7.96
N LEU A 174 -4.42 15.55 7.38
CA LEU A 174 -4.07 14.16 7.62
C LEU A 174 -2.68 13.82 7.06
N LEU A 175 -2.35 14.31 5.87
CA LEU A 175 -1.07 14.09 5.22
C LEU A 175 0.07 14.72 6.04
N ASN A 176 -0.08 15.98 6.45
CA ASN A 176 0.88 16.67 7.32
C ASN A 176 1.11 15.90 8.63
N ALA A 177 0.02 15.46 9.27
CA ALA A 177 0.09 14.69 10.50
C ALA A 177 0.88 13.38 10.35
N VAL A 178 0.76 12.71 9.20
CA VAL A 178 1.53 11.49 8.90
C VAL A 178 3.00 11.84 8.64
N THR A 179 3.27 12.82 7.77
CA THR A 179 4.64 13.15 7.34
C THR A 179 5.54 13.61 8.47
N ASP A 180 4.98 14.26 9.50
CA ASP A 180 5.71 14.69 10.69
C ASP A 180 6.20 13.52 11.56
N CYS A 181 5.56 12.35 11.44
CA CYS A 181 5.90 11.16 12.21
C CYS A 181 6.83 10.19 11.45
N LEU A 182 7.10 10.44 10.17
CA LEU A 182 7.91 9.58 9.33
C LEU A 182 9.35 10.09 9.23
N PRO A 183 10.36 9.19 9.15
CA PRO A 183 11.74 9.57 8.86
C PRO A 183 11.87 10.31 7.52
N LEU A 184 12.72 11.33 7.46
CA LEU A 184 12.89 12.21 6.28
C LEU A 184 13.72 11.55 5.19
N GLU A 185 14.60 10.63 5.56
CA GLU A 185 15.54 9.93 4.69
C GLU A 185 14.91 8.77 3.90
N LYS A 186 13.65 8.43 4.16
CA LYS A 186 12.93 7.34 3.50
C LYS A 186 11.82 7.85 2.58
N PRO A 187 11.62 7.24 1.39
CA PRO A 187 10.58 7.63 0.45
C PRO A 187 9.17 7.46 1.02
N ARG A 188 8.27 8.35 0.59
CA ARG A 188 6.87 8.43 1.02
C ARG A 188 5.99 8.53 -0.22
N ILE A 189 5.22 7.49 -0.49
CA ILE A 189 4.33 7.40 -1.65
C ILE A 189 2.89 7.52 -1.15
N VAL A 190 2.08 8.42 -1.73
CA VAL A 190 0.66 8.53 -1.38
C VAL A 190 -0.19 7.85 -2.43
N SER A 191 -1.09 6.99 -1.97
CA SER A 191 -2.07 6.33 -2.83
C SER A 191 -3.19 7.30 -3.22
N ARG A 192 -3.65 7.21 -4.48
CA ARG A 192 -4.91 7.81 -4.95
C ARG A 192 -5.01 9.34 -4.87
N LEU A 193 -3.90 10.06 -4.78
CA LEU A 193 -3.91 11.50 -5.03
C LEU A 193 -3.96 11.75 -6.53
N GLY A 194 -5.09 12.28 -7.00
CA GLY A 194 -5.20 12.85 -8.34
C GLY A 194 -4.41 14.15 -8.49
N LEU A 195 -4.66 14.81 -9.64
CA LEU A 195 -4.13 16.09 -10.14
C LEU A 195 -3.12 16.88 -9.25
N PRO A 196 -1.99 17.32 -9.83
CA PRO A 196 -1.02 18.16 -9.13
C PRO A 196 -1.67 19.46 -8.64
N GLY A 197 -1.53 19.76 -7.34
CA GLY A 197 -2.00 21.01 -6.73
C GLY A 197 -2.92 20.88 -5.50
N ALA A 198 -3.30 19.67 -5.09
CA ALA A 198 -4.26 19.50 -3.98
C ALA A 198 -3.67 19.69 -2.57
N CYS A 199 -2.37 19.45 -2.35
CA CYS A 199 -1.69 19.73 -1.08
C CYS A 199 -0.19 20.03 -1.33
N ASP A 200 0.33 21.16 -0.82
CA ASP A 200 1.76 21.51 -0.77
C ASP A 200 2.49 20.61 0.22
N THR A 201 2.65 19.37 -0.15
CA THR A 201 3.31 18.36 0.65
C THR A 201 4.42 17.82 -0.20
N SER A 202 5.63 17.87 0.33
CA SER A 202 6.84 17.28 -0.25
C SER A 202 6.70 15.76 -0.27
N PHE A 203 5.75 15.27 -1.06
CA PHE A 203 5.64 13.89 -1.46
C PHE A 203 6.64 13.71 -2.57
N PHE A 204 7.64 12.89 -2.29
CA PHE A 204 8.43 12.31 -3.35
C PHE A 204 7.51 11.38 -4.15
N PHE A 205 6.96 11.89 -5.25
CA PHE A 205 7.12 11.13 -6.49
C PHE A 205 8.61 10.83 -6.56
N LEU A 206 9.00 9.55 -6.66
CA LEU A 206 10.40 9.13 -6.68
C LEU A 206 11.13 9.80 -7.88
N GLU A 207 11.51 11.06 -7.76
CA GLU A 207 12.23 11.80 -8.78
C GLU A 207 13.72 11.94 -8.46
N ASP A 208 14.18 11.61 -7.25
CA ASP A 208 15.60 11.76 -6.94
C ASP A 208 16.20 10.56 -6.19
N GLY A 209 17.02 9.81 -6.92
CA GLY A 209 18.27 9.24 -6.41
C GLY A 209 18.20 7.90 -5.68
N LEU A 210 18.13 6.81 -6.45
CA LEU A 210 18.78 5.53 -6.14
C LEU A 210 19.42 4.97 -7.42
#